data_AF-A0A392QSM0-F1
#
_entry.id   AF-A0A392QSM0-F1
#
_cell.length_a   1.000
_cell.length_b   1.000
_cell.length_c   1.000
_cell.angle_alpha   90.00
_cell.angle_beta   90.00
_cell.angle_gamma   90.00
#
_symmetry.space_group_name_H-M   'P 1'
#
loop_
_entity.id
_entity.type
_entity.pdbx_description
1 polymer ?
#
loop_
_entity_poly.entity_id
_entity_poly.type
_entity_poly.pdbx_seq_one_letter_code
_entity_poly.pdbx_strand_id
1 'polypeptide(L)' 'MFLNVYALSHNVPAGTHLIEVAAIGYFFSPVRVDVSARNPGKIQAALTENRRGLSEFVLEPLKEEQYYE' A
#
# COMPACT_ATOMS: atom_id res chain seq x y z
N MET A 1 -3.44 14.88 -14.57
CA MET A 1 -3.38 15.59 -13.27
C MET A 1 -3.64 14.54 -12.20
N PHE A 2 -2.65 14.19 -11.38
CA PHE A 2 -2.86 13.27 -10.26
C PHE A 2 -3.27 14.08 -9.04
N LEU A 3 -4.39 13.72 -8.41
CA LEU A 3 -4.80 14.26 -7.12
C LEU A 3 -4.05 13.50 -6.03
N ASN A 4 -3.34 14.21 -5.15
CA ASN A 4 -2.75 13.59 -3.96
C ASN A 4 -3.87 13.28 -2.95
N VAL A 5 -3.99 12.02 -2.56
CA VAL A 5 -4.95 11.55 -1.55
C VAL A 5 -4.17 10.96 -0.38
N TYR A 6 -4.51 11.38 0.84
CA TYR A 6 -3.93 10.84 2.06
C TYR A 6 -4.94 9.94 2.76
N ALA A 7 -4.52 8.74 3.14
CA ALA A 7 -5.32 7.77 3.88
C ALA A 7 -4.62 7.39 5.19
N LEU A 8 -5.39 7.18 6.24
CA LEU A 8 -4.90 6.81 7.57
C LEU A 8 -5.71 5.64 8.12
N SER A 9 -5.04 4.68 8.75
CA SER A 9 -5.66 3.56 9.44
C SER A 9 -5.27 3.58 10.92
N HIS A 10 -6.21 3.22 11.79
CA HIS A 10 -6.06 3.28 13.25
C HIS A 10 -6.27 1.88 13.85
N ASN A 11 -5.60 1.59 14.96
CA ASN A 11 -5.73 0.34 15.70
C ASN A 11 -5.39 -0.92 14.86
N VAL A 12 -4.44 -0.81 13.94
CA VAL A 12 -3.92 -1.95 13.17
C VAL A 12 -3.10 -2.84 14.12
N PRO A 13 -3.47 -4.12 14.32
CA PRO A 13 -2.76 -5.00 15.24
C PRO A 13 -1.38 -5.36 14.69
N ALA A 14 -0.48 -5.82 15.56
CA ALA A 14 0.81 -6.35 15.12
C ALA A 14 0.62 -7.58 14.22
N GLY A 15 1.45 -7.72 13.19
CA GLY A 15 1.33 -8.79 12.20
C GLY A 15 1.66 -8.34 10.78
N THR A 16 1.45 -9.23 9.83
CA THR A 16 1.55 -8.94 8.40
C THR A 16 0.17 -8.62 7.85
N HIS A 17 0.05 -7.46 7.20
CA HIS A 17 -1.16 -6.98 6.56
C HIS A 17 -0.91 -6.82 5.06
N LEU A 18 -1.95 -7.05 4.26
CA LEU A 18 -1.96 -6.72 2.85
C LEU A 18 -2.86 -5.50 2.66
N ILE A 19 -2.32 -4.45 2.05
CA ILE A 19 -3.07 -3.24 1.72
C ILE A 19 -3.27 -3.19 0.21
N GLU A 20 -4.51 -2.98 -0.19
CA GLU A 20 -4.92 -2.82 -1.58
C GLU A 20 -5.64 -1.48 -1.74
N VAL A 21 -5.32 -0.76 -2.80
CA VAL A 21 -6.00 0.50 -3.15
C VAL A 21 -6.97 0.18 -4.28
N ALA A 22 -8.27 0.21 -3.97
CA ALA A 22 -9.32 0.11 -4.96
C ALA A 22 -9.63 1.51 -5.52
N ALA A 23 -9.22 1.77 -6.76
CA ALA A 23 -9.48 3.03 -7.45
C ALA A 23 -9.96 2.76 -8.87
N ILE A 24 -11.08 3.37 -9.26
CA ILE A 24 -11.60 3.25 -10.61
C ILE A 24 -10.59 3.82 -11.61
N GLY A 25 -10.31 3.05 -12.66
CA GLY A 25 -9.41 3.41 -13.75
C GLY A 25 -7.92 3.15 -13.47
N TYR A 26 -7.53 2.66 -12.28
CA TYR A 26 -6.13 2.55 -11.91
C TYR A 26 -5.82 1.28 -11.11
N PHE A 27 -4.75 0.60 -11.51
CA PHE A 27 -4.19 -0.52 -10.77
C PHE A 27 -2.98 -0.08 -9.94
N PHE A 28 -2.99 -0.44 -8.66
CA PHE A 28 -1.88 -0.24 -7.73
C PHE A 28 -1.32 -1.58 -7.30
N SER A 29 0.01 -1.69 -7.18
CA SER A 29 0.65 -2.86 -6.58
C SER A 29 0.17 -3.03 -5.14
N PRO A 30 -0.29 -4.22 -4.72
CA PRO A 30 -0.56 -4.47 -3.31
C PRO A 30 0.67 -4.25 -2.45
N VAL A 31 0.46 -3.80 -1.22
CA VAL A 31 1.53 -3.51 -0.27
C VAL A 31 1.46 -4.50 0.88
N ARG A 32 2.54 -5.25 1.07
CA ARG A 32 2.73 -6.00 2.30
C ARG A 32 3.24 -5.04 3.38
N VAL A 33 2.54 -4.96 4.50
CA VAL A 33 2.91 -4.14 5.67
C VAL A 33 3.14 -5.04 6.88
N ASP A 34 4.36 -5.03 7.40
CA ASP A 34 4.74 -5.77 8.60
C ASP A 34 4.77 -4.79 9.81
N VAL A 35 3.84 -4.96 10.74
CA VAL A 35 3.72 -4.17 11.98
C VAL A 35 4.35 -4.95 13.13
N SER A 36 5.38 -4.38 13.76
CA SER A 36 6.14 -5.12 14.78
C SER A 36 5.43 -5.22 16.12
N ALA A 37 5.26 -6.45 16.62
CA ALA A 37 4.81 -6.69 18.00
C ALA A 37 5.90 -6.38 19.04
N ARG A 38 7.17 -6.42 18.62
CA ARG A 38 8.34 -6.33 19.53
C ARG A 38 8.93 -4.91 19.60
N ASN A 39 8.71 -4.11 18.57
CA ASN A 39 9.23 -2.75 18.47
C ASN A 39 8.07 -1.81 18.14
N PRO A 40 7.39 -1.24 19.16
CA PRO A 40 6.27 -0.32 18.95
C PRO A 40 6.63 0.80 17.98
N GLY A 41 5.75 1.08 17.01
CA GLY A 41 5.97 2.09 15.98
C GLY A 41 6.88 1.65 14.82
N LYS A 42 7.56 0.49 14.90
CA LYS A 42 8.31 -0.06 13.76
C LYS A 42 7.36 -0.72 12.78
N ILE A 43 7.28 -0.12 11.59
CA ILE A 43 6.51 -0.60 10.45
C ILE A 43 7.47 -0.77 9.27
N GLN A 44 7.31 -1.86 8.52
CA GLN A 44 8.00 -2.07 7.26
C GLN A 44 6.95 -2.30 6.17
N ALA A 45 7.19 -1.76 4.99
CA ALA A 45 6.30 -1.96 3.85
C ALA A 45 7.10 -2.31 2.61
N ALA A 46 6.55 -3.20 1.80
CA ALA A 46 7.10 -3.54 0.50
C ALA A 46 6.00 -3.84 -0.52
N LEU A 47 6.23 -3.45 -1.77
CA LEU A 47 5.35 -3.85 -2.88
C LEU A 47 5.41 -5.36 -3.06
N THR A 48 4.27 -6.00 -3.29
CA THR A 48 4.22 -7.47 -3.44
C THR A 48 4.86 -7.95 -4.73
N GLU A 49 4.76 -7.17 -5.81
CA GLU A 49 5.23 -7.57 -7.14
C GLU A 49 6.75 -7.70 -7.24
N ASN A 50 7.50 -6.77 -6.65
CA ASN A 50 8.96 -6.70 -6.79
C ASN A 50 9.70 -6.65 -5.45
N ARG A 51 8.98 -6.76 -4.31
CA ARG A 51 9.54 -6.69 -2.96
C ARG A 51 10.32 -5.39 -2.68
N ARG A 52 10.07 -4.34 -3.46
CA ARG A 52 10.68 -3.02 -3.24
C ARG A 52 10.13 -2.44 -1.95
N GLY A 53 11.02 -2.12 -1.00
CA GLY A 53 10.66 -1.44 0.23
C GLY A 53 10.10 -0.03 -0.03
N LEU A 54 9.15 0.39 0.80
CA LEU A 54 8.58 1.74 0.78
C LEU A 54 9.07 2.52 2.00
N SER A 55 9.79 3.62 1.77
CA SER A 55 10.25 4.53 2.84
C SER A 55 9.18 5.53 3.26
N GLU A 56 8.40 6.05 2.30
CA GLU A 56 7.42 7.12 2.52
C GLU A 56 5.96 6.65 2.38
N PHE A 57 5.73 5.34 2.22
CA PHE A 57 4.40 4.74 1.96
C PHE A 57 3.64 5.38 0.77
N VAL A 58 4.37 5.98 -0.18
CA VAL A 58 3.81 6.53 -1.41
C VAL A 58 3.55 5.40 -2.40
N LEU A 59 2.32 5.37 -2.93
CA LEU A 59 1.90 4.44 -3.96
C LEU A 59 1.57 5.19 -5.24
N GLU A 60 2.21 4.76 -6.32
CA GLU A 60 1.95 5.26 -7.66
C GLU A 60 1.14 4.20 -8.43
N PRO A 61 0.15 4.62 -9.24
CA PRO A 61 -0.57 3.68 -10.09
C PRO A 61 0.41 3.10 -11.10
N LEU A 62 0.40 1.78 -11.23
CA LEU A 62 1.29 1.08 -12.15
C LEU A 62 0.79 1.11 -13.58
N LYS A 63 -0.53 1.11 -13.75
CA LYS A 63 -1.20 1.16 -15.05
C LYS A 63 -2.61 1.67 -14.89
N GLU A 64 -3.14 2.20 -15.98
CA GLU A 64 -4.57 2.39 -16.14
C GLU A 64 -5.24 1.02 -16.23
N GLU A 65 -6.37 0.88 -15.54
CA GLU A 65 -7.17 -0.32 -15.57
C GLU A 65 -8.46 -0.02 -16.35
N GLN A 66 -8.62 -0.68 -17.49
CA GLN A 66 -9.84 -0.58 -18.30
C GLN A 66 -10.84 -1.61 -17.79
N TYR A 67 -12.01 -1.13 -17.38
CA TYR A 67 -13.08 -1.97 -16.84
C TYR A 67 -14.05 -2.46 -17.93
N TYR A 68 -13.84 -2.04 -19.18
CA TYR A 68 -14.61 -2.41 -20.36
C TYR A 68 -13.68 -2.93 -21.44
N GLU A 69 -14.14 -3.92 -22.21
CA GLU A 69 -13.45 -4.53 -23.36
C GLU A 69 -13.45 -3.61 -24.59
#